data_AF-A0A3B9EQ60-F1
#
_entry.id   AF-A0A3B9EQ60-F1
#
_cell.length_a   1.000
_cell.length_b   1.000
_cell.length_c   1.000
_cell.angle_alpha   90.00
_cell.angle_beta   90.00
_cell.angle_gamma   90.00
#
_symmetry.space_group_name_H-M   'P 1'
#
loop_
_entity.id
_entity.type
_entity.pdbx_description
1 polymer ?
#
loop_
_entity_poly.entity_id
_entity_poly.type
_entity_poly.pdbx_seq_one_letter_code
_entity_poly.pdbx_strand_id
1 'polypeptide(L)'
;MLKTPILTDDQVQQFSDDGFLVLRGGFSADDMAIIAGWTDEVLALPEISGRHWVFHEKSQKGDDRDLVSRIERIAPYHDGFKALTEALRGPVAQLLG
;
A
#
# COMPACT_ATOMS: atom_id res chain seq x y z
N MET A 1 -13.80 -5.51 6.29
CA MET A 1 -13.22 -4.19 6.66
C MET A 1 -11.88 -4.47 7.30
N LEU A 2 -10.81 -3.81 6.85
CA LEU A 2 -9.47 -4.05 7.41
C LEU A 2 -9.45 -3.71 8.90
N LYS A 3 -8.70 -4.48 9.68
CA LYS A 3 -8.42 -4.10 11.07
C LYS A 3 -7.35 -3.01 11.10
N THR A 4 -7.73 -1.82 11.55
CA THR A 4 -6.79 -0.72 11.76
C THR A 4 -5.90 -1.02 12.97
N PRO A 5 -4.56 -1.02 12.82
CA PRO A 5 -3.68 -1.14 13.95
C PRO A 5 -3.82 0.07 14.88
N ILE A 6 -3.53 -0.13 16.16
CA ILE A 6 -3.41 0.95 17.14
C ILE A 6 -1.99 0.85 17.70
N LEU A 7 -1.23 1.93 17.57
CA LEU A 7 0.14 1.98 18.04
C LEU A 7 0.16 2.22 19.55
N THR A 8 1.10 1.59 20.23
CA THR A 8 1.42 1.85 21.63
C THR A 8 2.33 3.07 21.77
N ASP A 9 2.37 3.68 22.96
CA ASP A 9 3.23 4.83 23.23
C ASP A 9 4.72 4.50 22.98
N ASP A 10 5.16 3.28 23.34
CA ASP A 10 6.53 2.81 23.06
C ASP A 10 6.84 2.76 21.55
N GLN A 11 5.87 2.36 20.73
CA GLN A 11 6.03 2.33 19.26
C GLN A 11 6.03 3.74 18.65
N VAL A 12 5.24 4.66 19.20
CA VAL A 12 5.27 6.07 18.81
C VAL A 12 6.61 6.69 19.17
N GLN A 13 7.12 6.41 20.37
CA GLN A 13 8.44 6.87 20.80
C GLN A 13 9.54 6.30 19.92
N GLN A 14 9.48 5.00 19.60
CA GLN A 14 10.44 4.38 18.68
C GLN A 14 10.47 5.07 17.32
N PHE A 15 9.31 5.40 16.76
CA PHE A 15 9.26 6.16 15.50
C PHE A 15 9.92 7.54 15.64
N SER A 16 9.69 8.24 16.75
CA SER A 16 10.31 9.54 17.01
C SER A 16 11.84 9.44 17.11
N ASP A 17 12.35 8.38 17.73
CA ASP A 17 13.78 8.18 17.96
C ASP A 17 14.50 7.69 16.69
N ASP A 18 13.89 6.74 15.96
CA ASP A 18 14.50 6.05 14.82
C ASP A 18 14.18 6.72 13.47
N GLY A 19 13.12 7.54 13.40
CA GLY A 19 12.55 8.08 12.16
C GLY A 19 11.74 7.06 11.34
N PHE A 20 11.59 5.83 11.83
CA PHE A 20 10.75 4.79 11.23
C PHE A 20 10.24 3.80 12.29
N LEU A 21 9.20 3.05 11.97
CA LEU A 21 8.67 1.97 12.81
C LEU A 21 8.41 0.71 11.98
N VAL A 22 8.91 -0.43 12.45
CA VAL A 22 8.57 -1.75 11.89
C VAL A 22 7.43 -2.36 12.70
N LEU A 23 6.20 -2.22 12.23
CA LEU A 23 5.03 -2.82 12.85
C LEU A 23 4.81 -4.26 12.36
N ARG A 24 5.33 -5.23 13.13
CA ARG A 24 5.12 -6.66 12.83
C ARG A 24 3.65 -7.04 13.04
N GLY A 25 3.04 -7.69 12.05
CA GLY A 25 1.64 -8.07 12.12
C GLY A 25 0.67 -6.87 12.17
N GLY A 26 1.08 -5.73 11.60
CA GLY A 26 0.21 -4.53 11.56
C GLY A 26 -1.12 -4.76 10.86
N PHE A 27 -1.16 -5.72 9.94
CA PHE A 27 -2.38 -6.32 9.40
C PHE A 27 -2.39 -7.82 9.70
N SER A 28 -3.57 -8.38 9.91
CA SER A 28 -3.73 -9.82 10.10
C SER A 28 -3.49 -10.60 8.80
N ALA A 29 -3.32 -11.93 8.89
CA ALA A 29 -3.18 -12.77 7.70
C ALA A 29 -4.39 -12.65 6.75
N ASP A 30 -5.60 -12.56 7.30
CA ASP A 30 -6.83 -12.39 6.52
C ASP A 30 -6.87 -11.01 5.83
N ASP A 31 -6.47 -9.94 6.55
CA ASP A 31 -6.36 -8.60 5.96
C ASP A 31 -5.32 -8.59 4.82
N MET A 32 -4.19 -9.26 5.00
CA MET A 32 -3.15 -9.36 3.98
C MET A 32 -3.60 -10.13 2.74
N ALA A 33 -4.42 -11.18 2.91
CA ALA A 33 -5.01 -11.90 1.77
C ALA A 33 -5.93 -11.00 0.94
N ILE A 34 -6.71 -10.13 1.60
CA ILE A 34 -7.56 -9.13 0.94
C ILE A 34 -6.71 -8.10 0.20
N ILE A 35 -5.69 -7.53 0.87
CA ILE A 35 -4.80 -6.54 0.27
C ILE A 35 -4.07 -7.11 -0.96
N ALA A 36 -3.63 -8.37 -0.89
CA ALA A 36 -3.03 -9.07 -2.03
C ALA A 36 -4.01 -9.17 -3.22
N GLY A 37 -5.27 -9.55 -2.97
CA GLY A 37 -6.31 -9.53 -4.01
C GLY A 37 -6.48 -8.15 -4.66
N TRP A 38 -6.47 -7.09 -3.85
CA TRP A 38 -6.52 -5.72 -4.38
C TRP A 38 -5.30 -5.33 -5.21
N THR A 39 -4.11 -5.90 -4.94
CA THR A 39 -2.94 -5.65 -5.80
C THR A 39 -3.09 -6.27 -7.18
N ASP A 40 -3.69 -7.47 -7.27
CA ASP A 40 -4.01 -8.10 -8.55
C ASP A 40 -5.10 -7.32 -9.30
N GLU A 41 -6.11 -6.84 -8.59
CA GLU A 41 -7.17 -5.98 -9.16
C GLU A 41 -6.60 -4.68 -9.74
N VAL A 42 -5.70 -4.01 -9.00
CA VAL A 42 -5.02 -2.78 -9.47
C VAL A 42 -4.14 -3.05 -10.69
N LEU A 43 -3.41 -4.16 -10.70
CA LEU A 43 -2.59 -4.56 -11.85
C LEU A 43 -3.45 -4.81 -13.11
N ALA A 44 -4.67 -5.30 -12.93
CA ALA A 44 -5.62 -5.57 -14.02
C ALA A 44 -6.42 -4.33 -14.46
N LEU A 45 -6.29 -3.18 -13.80
CA LEU A 45 -7.03 -1.97 -14.19
C LEU A 45 -6.60 -1.50 -15.60
N PRO A 46 -7.57 -1.06 -16.43
CA PRO A 46 -7.23 -0.55 -17.75
C PRO A 46 -6.48 0.78 -17.66
N GLU A 47 -5.36 0.87 -18.40
CA GLU A 47 -4.56 2.08 -18.51
C GLU A 47 -5.32 3.16 -19.29
N ILE A 48 -5.89 4.13 -18.57
CA ILE A 48 -6.70 5.22 -19.14
C ILE A 48 -6.04 6.55 -18.81
N SER A 49 -5.79 7.36 -19.85
CA SER A 49 -5.22 8.70 -19.71
C SER A 49 -6.00 9.54 -18.68
N GLY A 50 -5.27 10.18 -17.77
CA GLY A 50 -5.84 10.97 -16.69
C GLY A 50 -6.30 10.18 -15.45
N ARG A 51 -6.12 8.85 -15.39
CA ARG A 51 -6.41 8.02 -14.20
C ARG A 51 -5.14 7.67 -13.39
N HIS A 52 -5.00 6.41 -12.99
CA HIS A 52 -3.79 5.89 -12.35
C HIS A 52 -2.66 5.85 -13.39
N TRP A 53 -1.42 5.94 -12.92
CA TRP A 53 -0.24 5.98 -13.80
C TRP A 53 0.51 4.67 -13.69
N VAL A 54 0.66 3.96 -14.80
CA VAL A 54 1.38 2.68 -14.87
C VAL A 54 2.72 2.93 -15.54
N PHE A 55 3.80 2.56 -14.84
CA PHE A 55 5.16 2.64 -15.33
C PHE A 55 5.65 1.24 -15.66
N HIS A 56 6.18 1.08 -16.87
CA HIS A 56 6.71 -0.17 -17.38
C HIS A 56 8.22 -0.12 -17.55
N GLU A 57 8.85 -1.26 -17.33
CA GLU A 57 10.28 -1.48 -17.53
C GLU A 57 10.53 -2.77 -18.30
N LYS A 58 11.61 -2.80 -19.09
CA LYS A 58 12.01 -4.02 -19.79
C LYS A 58 12.78 -4.95 -18.85
N SER A 59 12.40 -6.22 -18.90
CA SER A 59 13.10 -7.29 -18.19
C SER A 59 14.57 -7.40 -18.64
N GLN A 60 15.47 -7.41 -17.67
CA GLN A 60 16.91 -7.60 -17.91
C GLN A 60 17.30 -9.07 -18.11
N LYS A 61 16.34 -10.00 -18.08
CA LYS A 61 16.59 -11.44 -18.28
C LYS A 61 16.73 -11.84 -19.75
N GLY A 62 16.64 -10.87 -20.68
CA GLY A 62 16.75 -11.10 -22.12
C GLY A 62 15.53 -11.82 -22.73
N ASP A 63 14.39 -11.73 -22.06
CA ASP A 63 13.12 -12.34 -22.50
C ASP A 63 12.12 -11.32 -23.04
N ASP A 64 12.57 -10.07 -23.26
CA ASP A 64 11.81 -8.93 -23.79
C ASP A 64 10.48 -8.63 -23.06
N ARG A 65 10.28 -9.19 -21.86
CA ARG A 65 9.06 -8.98 -21.08
C ARG A 65 8.93 -7.52 -20.67
N ASP A 66 7.72 -6.99 -20.85
CA ASP A 66 7.30 -5.72 -20.26
C ASP A 66 6.82 -5.99 -18.83
N LEU A 67 7.41 -5.29 -17.88
CA LEU A 67 7.13 -5.45 -16.46
C LEU A 67 6.54 -4.15 -15.94
N VAL A 68 5.39 -4.25 -15.25
CA VAL A 68 4.91 -3.13 -14.44
C VAL A 68 5.86 -2.97 -13.25
N SER A 69 6.59 -1.84 -13.18
CA SER A 69 7.50 -1.54 -12.09
C SER A 69 6.87 -0.70 -10.98
N ARG A 70 5.88 0.13 -11.35
CA ARG A 70 5.17 0.99 -10.41
C ARG A 70 3.79 1.39 -10.94
N ILE A 71 2.82 1.46 -10.03
CA ILE A 71 1.52 2.08 -10.27
C ILE A 71 1.31 3.21 -9.26
N GLU A 72 0.96 4.41 -9.73
CA GLU A 72 0.72 5.58 -8.90
C GLU A 72 -0.72 6.08 -9.00
N ARG A 73 -1.12 6.92 -8.03
CA ARG A 73 -2.45 7.57 -7.99
C ARG A 73 -3.60 6.55 -8.00
N ILE A 74 -3.45 5.48 -7.20
CA ILE A 74 -4.37 4.33 -7.19
C ILE A 74 -5.67 4.64 -6.43
N ALA A 75 -5.58 5.21 -5.21
CA ALA A 75 -6.71 5.35 -4.29
C ALA A 75 -7.96 6.04 -4.87
N PRO A 76 -7.87 7.06 -5.76
CA PRO A 76 -9.06 7.65 -6.40
C PRO A 76 -9.81 6.72 -7.36
N TYR A 77 -9.22 5.59 -7.76
CA TYR A 77 -9.73 4.71 -8.82
C TYR A 77 -9.90 3.25 -8.39
N HIS A 78 -9.59 2.91 -7.14
CA HIS A 78 -9.71 1.56 -6.61
C HIS A 78 -10.20 1.60 -5.15
N ASP A 79 -11.42 1.11 -4.90
CA ASP A 79 -12.08 1.21 -3.60
C ASP A 79 -11.30 0.48 -2.48
N GLY A 80 -10.67 -0.65 -2.78
CA GLY A 80 -9.83 -1.37 -1.82
C GLY A 80 -8.61 -0.56 -1.36
N PHE A 81 -7.95 0.14 -2.30
CA PHE A 81 -6.78 0.96 -1.94
C PHE A 81 -7.21 2.25 -1.24
N LYS A 82 -8.37 2.81 -1.59
CA LYS A 82 -9.00 3.88 -0.81
C LYS A 82 -9.24 3.42 0.63
N ALA A 83 -9.86 2.27 0.84
CA ALA A 83 -10.10 1.70 2.16
C ALA A 83 -8.79 1.44 2.94
N LEU A 84 -7.73 1.00 2.26
CA LEU A 84 -6.40 0.86 2.87
C LEU A 84 -5.84 2.21 3.37
N THR A 85 -5.97 3.27 2.57
CA THR A 85 -5.55 4.62 3.01
C THR A 85 -6.35 5.14 4.21
N GLU A 86 -7.65 4.81 4.26
CA GLU A 86 -8.51 5.17 5.39
C GLU A 86 -8.12 4.39 6.65
N ALA A 87 -7.84 3.10 6.53
CA ALA A 87 -7.41 2.25 7.64
C ALA A 87 -6.07 2.70 8.24
N LEU A 88 -5.12 3.15 7.41
CA LEU A 88 -3.80 3.64 7.85
C LEU A 88 -3.83 5.04 8.47
N ARG A 89 -4.91 5.81 8.29
CA ARG A 89 -5.00 7.19 8.78
C ARG A 89 -4.78 7.31 10.29
N GLY A 90 -5.42 6.43 11.07
CA GLY A 90 -5.33 6.43 12.53
C GLY A 90 -3.89 6.24 13.04
N PRO A 91 -3.21 5.13 12.68
CA PRO A 91 -1.81 4.91 13.03
C PRO A 91 -0.88 6.05 12.61
N VAL A 92 -1.05 6.59 11.41
CA VAL A 92 -0.22 7.69 10.91
C VAL A 92 -0.45 8.97 11.72
N ALA A 93 -1.70 9.26 12.12
CA ALA A 93 -1.99 10.39 13.01
C ALA A 93 -1.34 10.21 14.39
N GLN A 94 -1.26 8.99 14.93
CA GLN A 94 -0.52 8.73 16.17
C GLN A 94 0.97 9.06 16.05
N LEU A 95 1.56 8.94 14.85
CA LEU A 95 2.98 9.21 14.59
C LEU A 95 3.27 10.67 14.26
N LEU A 96 2.37 11.35 13.55
CA LEU A 96 2.64 12.65 12.92
C LEU A 96 1.86 13.82 13.53
N GLY A 97 0.87 13.57 14.37
CA GLY A 97 -0.06 14.59 14.89
C GLY A 97 -1.14 14.95 13.88
#